data_AF-A0AA39P7T0-F1
#
_entry.id   AF-A0AA39P7T0-F1
#
_cell.length_a   1.000
_cell.length_b   1.000
_cell.length_c   1.000
_cell.angle_alpha   90.00
_cell.angle_beta   90.00
_cell.angle_gamma   90.00
#
_symmetry.space_group_name_H-M   'P 1'
#
loop_
_entity.id
_entity.type
_entity.pdbx_description
1 polymer ?
#
loop_
_entity_poly.entity_id
_entity_poly.type
_entity_poly.pdbx_seq_one_letter_code
_entity_poly.pdbx_strand_id
1 'polypeptide(L)'
;NTRLQAPGEKQSRHAGEIGTIVEAVYIIGGETPLEIRTNTPTIIWLLTTSLHGHERRGWISVKNADLVRSTITALRQRSARTTFLWIGSDIPRYSPGHRVVTQQAKIGGGKDRSKVVRLGTQIVFCPQGAKIQAKTQVLPYKTLLAKMSVQERQNTSINLDITRYCQGSTQLVRLLTNPAVSRSDNHRAGCKSPILRRGSVY
;
A
#
# COMPACT_ATOMS: atom_id res chain seq x y z
N ASN A 1 -23.78 -14.25 -10.47
CA ASN A 1 -23.43 -12.84 -10.19
C ASN A 1 -23.22 -12.61 -8.70
N THR A 2 -22.02 -12.91 -8.21
CA THR A 2 -21.68 -12.79 -6.79
C THR A 2 -21.02 -11.44 -6.53
N ARG A 3 -21.46 -10.70 -5.50
CA ARG A 3 -20.91 -9.38 -5.13
C ARG A 3 -19.95 -9.59 -3.95
N LEU A 4 -18.71 -9.14 -4.09
CA LEU A 4 -17.66 -9.34 -3.10
C LEU A 4 -17.04 -8.01 -2.73
N GLN A 5 -16.69 -7.89 -1.45
CA GLN A 5 -15.89 -6.78 -0.97
C GLN A 5 -14.40 -7.16 -1.05
N ALA A 6 -13.54 -6.19 -1.34
CA ALA A 6 -12.10 -6.41 -1.30
C ALA A 6 -11.67 -6.79 0.13
N PRO A 7 -10.86 -7.84 0.31
CA PRO A 7 -10.39 -8.26 1.64
C PRO A 7 -9.37 -7.27 2.22
N GLY A 8 -9.46 -7.02 3.54
CA GLY A 8 -8.53 -6.22 4.33
C GLY A 8 -8.99 -4.79 4.69
N GLU A 9 -8.30 -4.15 5.64
CA GLU A 9 -8.58 -2.77 6.11
C GLU A 9 -8.32 -1.70 5.04
N LYS A 10 -7.39 -1.96 4.13
CA LYS A 10 -7.04 -1.06 3.01
C LYS A 10 -7.59 -1.63 1.70
N GLN A 11 -8.85 -1.31 1.43
CA GLN A 11 -9.50 -1.67 0.17
C GLN A 11 -8.82 -0.93 -0.99
N SER A 12 -8.35 -1.70 -1.97
CA SER A 12 -7.81 -1.17 -3.22
C SER A 12 -8.48 -1.86 -4.39
N ARG A 13 -8.57 -1.18 -5.55
CA ARG A 13 -9.13 -1.76 -6.77
C ARG A 13 -8.46 -3.11 -7.11
N HIS A 14 -7.12 -3.15 -7.05
CA HIS A 14 -6.35 -4.37 -7.27
C HIS A 14 -6.71 -5.48 -6.28
N ALA A 15 -6.89 -5.17 -4.98
CA ALA A 15 -7.28 -6.18 -3.99
C ALA A 15 -8.69 -6.74 -4.27
N GLY A 16 -9.63 -5.90 -4.69
CA GLY A 16 -10.98 -6.34 -5.06
C GLY A 16 -11.00 -7.23 -6.31
N GLU A 17 -10.21 -6.88 -7.32
CA GLU A 17 -10.08 -7.68 -8.55
C GLU A 17 -9.43 -9.04 -8.26
N ILE A 18 -8.33 -9.07 -7.49
CA ILE A 18 -7.67 -10.31 -7.06
C ILE A 18 -8.61 -11.17 -6.20
N GLY A 19 -9.31 -10.57 -5.23
CA GLY A 19 -10.27 -11.29 -4.39
C GLY A 19 -11.43 -11.89 -5.19
N THR A 20 -11.88 -11.21 -6.24
CA THR A 20 -12.92 -11.73 -7.14
C THR A 20 -12.45 -12.94 -7.93
N ILE A 21 -11.18 -12.96 -8.36
CA ILE A 21 -10.59 -14.13 -9.04
C ILE A 21 -10.57 -15.34 -8.10
N VAL A 22 -10.12 -15.15 -6.86
CA VAL A 22 -10.08 -16.22 -5.84
C VAL A 22 -11.46 -16.84 -5.66
N GLU A 23 -12.48 -16.00 -5.46
CA GLU A 23 -13.85 -16.51 -5.28
C GLU A 23 -14.39 -17.18 -6.55
N ALA A 24 -14.12 -16.62 -7.73
CA ALA A 24 -14.54 -17.23 -9.00
C ALA A 24 -13.97 -18.65 -9.15
N VAL A 25 -12.69 -18.83 -8.79
CA VAL A 25 -12.03 -20.15 -8.78
C VAL A 25 -12.73 -21.12 -7.82
N TYR A 26 -13.10 -20.67 -6.62
CA TYR A 26 -13.81 -21.51 -5.64
C TYR A 26 -15.24 -21.84 -6.05
N ILE A 27 -15.98 -20.89 -6.63
CA ILE A 27 -17.38 -21.09 -7.06
C ILE A 27 -17.45 -22.09 -8.22
N ILE A 28 -16.56 -21.94 -9.20
CA ILE A 28 -16.59 -22.74 -10.44
C ILE A 28 -16.04 -24.15 -10.19
N GLY A 29 -15.20 -24.33 -9.17
CA GLY A 29 -14.58 -25.62 -8.86
C GLY A 29 -13.40 -25.93 -9.80
N GLY A 30 -12.63 -26.96 -9.48
CA GLY A 30 -11.32 -27.23 -10.10
C GLY A 30 -11.35 -27.91 -11.47
N GLU A 31 -12.46 -28.54 -11.84
CA GLU A 31 -12.54 -29.50 -12.96
C GLU A 31 -13.05 -28.89 -14.28
N THR A 32 -13.66 -27.71 -14.22
CA THR A 32 -14.19 -27.03 -15.41
C THR A 32 -13.22 -25.97 -15.93
N PRO A 33 -13.03 -25.83 -17.25
CA PRO A 33 -12.24 -24.74 -17.81
C PRO A 33 -12.76 -23.38 -17.34
N LEU A 34 -11.85 -22.47 -17.00
CA LEU A 34 -12.19 -21.14 -16.48
C LEU A 34 -11.57 -20.06 -17.36
N GLU A 35 -12.40 -19.20 -17.95
CA GLU A 35 -11.94 -17.98 -18.63
C GLU A 35 -12.19 -16.76 -17.76
N ILE A 36 -11.12 -16.07 -17.37
CA ILE A 36 -11.17 -14.85 -16.57
C ILE A 36 -10.92 -13.67 -17.50
N ARG A 37 -11.92 -12.82 -17.64
CA ARG A 37 -11.84 -11.60 -18.44
C ARG A 37 -11.60 -10.40 -17.52
N THR A 38 -10.53 -9.65 -17.76
CA THR A 38 -10.20 -8.45 -16.97
C THR A 38 -9.72 -7.31 -17.85
N ASN A 39 -9.99 -6.08 -17.42
CA ASN A 39 -9.49 -4.86 -18.05
C ASN A 39 -8.18 -4.36 -17.42
N THR A 40 -7.66 -5.07 -16.41
CA THR A 40 -6.46 -4.68 -15.68
C THR A 40 -5.27 -5.57 -16.09
N PRO A 41 -4.44 -5.14 -17.05
CA PRO A 41 -3.35 -5.98 -17.58
C PRO A 41 -2.28 -6.28 -16.54
N THR A 42 -2.11 -5.41 -15.53
CA THR A 42 -1.14 -5.59 -14.45
C THR A 42 -1.40 -6.87 -13.64
N ILE A 43 -2.67 -7.25 -13.43
CA ILE A 43 -3.02 -8.48 -12.72
C ILE A 43 -2.71 -9.71 -13.56
N ILE A 44 -3.02 -9.66 -14.87
CA ILE A 44 -2.67 -10.76 -15.78
C ILE A 44 -1.17 -10.97 -15.75
N TRP A 45 -0.39 -9.91 -15.96
CA TRP A 45 1.07 -9.97 -15.95
C TRP A 45 1.66 -10.41 -14.60
N LEU A 46 1.00 -10.04 -13.50
CA LEU A 46 1.35 -10.50 -12.15
C LEU A 46 1.18 -12.02 -11.99
N LEU A 47 0.07 -12.56 -12.49
CA LEU A 47 -0.29 -13.98 -12.34
C LEU A 47 0.33 -14.90 -13.39
N THR A 48 0.77 -14.36 -14.54
CA THR A 48 1.35 -15.15 -15.62
C THR A 48 2.86 -14.92 -15.74
N THR A 49 3.29 -13.77 -16.24
CA THR A 49 4.68 -13.53 -16.65
C THR A 49 5.64 -13.32 -15.48
N SER A 50 5.26 -12.50 -14.51
CA SER A 50 6.16 -12.12 -13.41
C SER A 50 6.11 -13.08 -12.22
N LEU A 51 5.20 -14.06 -12.26
CA LEU A 51 4.93 -15.03 -11.20
C LEU A 51 6.22 -15.67 -10.65
N HIS A 52 6.99 -16.32 -11.52
CA HIS A 52 8.21 -17.02 -11.09
C HIS A 52 9.26 -16.07 -10.50
N GLY A 53 9.35 -14.84 -11.00
CA GLY A 53 10.26 -13.82 -10.47
C GLY A 53 9.84 -13.39 -9.05
N HIS A 54 8.55 -13.25 -8.80
CA HIS A 54 8.03 -12.92 -7.48
C HIS A 54 8.17 -14.07 -6.49
N GLU A 55 7.95 -15.32 -6.91
CA GLU A 55 8.16 -16.51 -6.08
C GLU A 55 9.62 -16.68 -5.66
N ARG A 56 10.56 -16.53 -6.60
CA ARG A 56 12.00 -16.64 -6.28
C ARG A 56 12.45 -15.58 -5.28
N ARG A 57 11.88 -14.38 -5.37
CA ARG A 57 12.11 -13.27 -4.43
C ARG A 57 11.30 -13.39 -3.14
N GLY A 58 10.47 -14.42 -2.98
CA GLY A 58 9.63 -14.64 -1.81
C GLY A 58 8.62 -13.51 -1.57
N TRP A 59 8.08 -12.94 -2.64
CA TRP A 59 7.01 -11.93 -2.59
C TRP A 59 7.39 -10.59 -1.94
N ILE A 60 8.69 -10.34 -1.75
CA ILE A 60 9.21 -9.08 -1.19
C ILE A 60 8.77 -7.90 -2.07
N SER A 61 8.27 -6.84 -1.42
CA SER A 61 7.80 -5.60 -2.05
C SER A 61 6.60 -5.74 -3.00
N VAL A 62 5.90 -6.88 -2.99
CA VAL A 62 4.66 -7.07 -3.76
C VAL A 62 3.48 -6.54 -2.94
N LYS A 63 2.73 -5.59 -3.50
CA LYS A 63 1.49 -5.10 -2.87
C LYS A 63 0.46 -6.23 -2.85
N ASN A 64 -0.23 -6.40 -1.72
CA ASN A 64 -1.22 -7.46 -1.51
C ASN A 64 -0.66 -8.87 -1.74
N ALA A 65 0.61 -9.10 -1.38
CA ALA A 65 1.30 -10.38 -1.59
C ALA A 65 0.49 -11.59 -1.12
N ASP A 66 -0.16 -11.52 0.05
CA ASP A 66 -0.92 -12.64 0.60
C ASP A 66 -2.17 -12.99 -0.22
N LEU A 67 -2.85 -11.98 -0.78
CA LEU A 67 -3.97 -12.19 -1.70
C LEU A 67 -3.51 -12.84 -2.99
N VAL A 68 -2.39 -12.35 -3.54
CA VAL A 68 -1.81 -12.89 -4.77
C VAL A 68 -1.39 -14.34 -4.56
N ARG A 69 -0.72 -14.65 -3.45
CA ARG A 69 -0.33 -16.01 -3.06
C ARG A 69 -1.53 -16.93 -2.90
N SER A 70 -2.60 -16.45 -2.25
CA SER A 70 -3.86 -17.20 -2.11
C SER A 70 -4.47 -17.51 -3.48
N THR A 71 -4.45 -16.52 -4.38
CA THR A 71 -4.95 -16.66 -5.76
C THR A 71 -4.17 -17.69 -6.54
N ILE A 72 -2.84 -17.63 -6.50
CA ILE A 72 -1.97 -18.58 -7.21
C ILE A 72 -2.17 -19.98 -6.65
N THR A 73 -2.28 -20.11 -5.33
CA THR A 73 -2.55 -21.40 -4.68
C THR A 73 -3.86 -21.99 -5.17
N ALA A 74 -4.94 -21.19 -5.15
CA ALA A 74 -6.25 -21.61 -5.64
C ALA A 74 -6.21 -21.98 -7.13
N LEU A 75 -5.48 -21.22 -7.96
CA LEU A 75 -5.32 -21.50 -9.39
C LEU A 75 -4.53 -22.79 -9.65
N ARG A 76 -3.47 -23.05 -8.87
CA ARG A 76 -2.64 -24.27 -8.97
C ARG A 76 -3.34 -25.52 -8.50
N GLN A 77 -4.29 -25.40 -7.60
CA GLN A 77 -5.12 -26.51 -7.14
C GLN A 77 -6.14 -26.97 -8.20
N ARG A 78 -6.38 -26.17 -9.24
CA ARG A 78 -7.29 -26.55 -10.32
C ARG A 78 -6.64 -27.59 -11.21
N SER A 79 -7.40 -28.61 -11.60
CA SER A 79 -7.01 -29.58 -12.63
C SER A 79 -7.26 -29.04 -14.04
N ALA A 80 -8.30 -28.22 -14.20
CA ALA A 80 -8.69 -27.66 -15.49
C ALA A 80 -7.96 -26.36 -15.84
N ARG A 81 -7.82 -26.13 -17.16
CA ARG A 81 -7.16 -24.95 -17.72
C ARG A 81 -7.86 -23.67 -17.28
N THR A 82 -7.05 -22.69 -16.86
CA THR A 82 -7.49 -21.32 -16.63
C THR A 82 -6.87 -20.39 -17.67
N THR A 83 -7.70 -19.62 -18.36
CA THR A 83 -7.27 -18.67 -19.41
C THR A 83 -7.59 -17.25 -18.96
N PHE A 84 -6.62 -16.34 -19.09
CA PHE A 84 -6.84 -14.91 -18.85
C PHE A 84 -6.99 -14.18 -20.17
N LEU A 85 -8.07 -13.40 -20.32
CA LEU A 85 -8.31 -12.56 -21.48
C LEU A 85 -8.27 -11.09 -21.06
N TRP A 86 -7.37 -10.33 -21.68
CA TRP A 86 -7.36 -8.88 -21.55
C TRP A 86 -8.36 -8.29 -22.53
N ILE A 87 -9.37 -7.59 -22.01
CA ILE A 87 -10.46 -7.02 -22.83
C ILE A 87 -10.13 -5.59 -23.29
N GLY A 88 -8.91 -5.08 -23.05
CA GLY A 88 -8.53 -3.70 -23.35
C GLY A 88 -9.04 -2.68 -22.32
N SER A 89 -8.39 -1.51 -22.27
CA SER A 89 -8.86 -0.35 -21.49
C SER A 89 -10.00 0.41 -22.16
N ASP A 90 -10.13 0.26 -23.49
CA ASP A 90 -10.94 1.11 -24.35
C ASP A 90 -12.28 0.49 -24.71
N ILE A 91 -12.73 -0.50 -23.92
CA ILE A 91 -14.10 -0.95 -23.99
C ILE A 91 -14.97 0.28 -23.71
N PRO A 92 -15.94 0.61 -24.59
CA PRO A 92 -16.82 1.73 -24.35
C PRO A 92 -17.41 1.61 -22.95
N ARG A 93 -17.32 2.69 -22.17
CA ARG A 93 -17.89 2.80 -20.82
C ARG A 93 -19.36 2.36 -20.77
N TYR A 94 -20.03 2.42 -21.92
CA TYR A 94 -21.43 2.09 -22.14
C TYR A 94 -21.70 0.65 -22.56
N SER A 95 -20.68 -0.21 -22.73
CA SER A 95 -20.91 -1.62 -23.01
C SER A 95 -21.76 -2.26 -21.89
N PRO A 96 -22.83 -2.99 -22.24
CA PRO A 96 -23.77 -3.52 -21.24
C PRO A 96 -23.09 -4.34 -20.13
N GLY A 97 -22.13 -5.19 -20.51
CA GLY A 97 -21.38 -6.02 -19.55
C GLY A 97 -20.52 -5.20 -18.59
N HIS A 98 -19.80 -4.19 -19.08
CA HIS A 98 -18.92 -3.38 -18.22
C HIS A 98 -19.71 -2.53 -17.22
N ARG A 99 -20.86 -1.99 -17.63
CA ARG A 99 -21.76 -1.22 -16.75
C ARG A 99 -22.26 -2.08 -15.59
N VAL A 100 -22.72 -3.31 -15.90
CA VAL A 100 -23.22 -4.25 -14.90
C VAL A 100 -22.12 -4.60 -13.90
N VAL A 101 -20.92 -4.93 -14.36
CA VAL A 101 -19.78 -5.27 -13.47
C VAL A 101 -19.37 -4.07 -12.61
N THR A 102 -19.26 -2.89 -13.21
CA THR A 102 -18.90 -1.65 -12.48
C THR A 102 -19.93 -1.30 -11.42
N GLN A 103 -21.22 -1.41 -11.75
CA GLN A 103 -22.31 -1.18 -10.81
C GLN A 103 -22.30 -2.22 -9.68
N GLN A 104 -22.07 -3.49 -9.99
CA GLN A 104 -21.96 -4.56 -9.00
C GLN A 104 -20.77 -4.36 -8.07
N ALA A 105 -19.62 -3.89 -8.58
CA ALA A 105 -18.45 -3.56 -7.78
C ALA A 105 -18.73 -2.39 -6.81
N LYS A 106 -19.43 -1.34 -7.27
CA LYS A 106 -19.86 -0.22 -6.41
C LYS A 106 -20.78 -0.68 -5.28
N ILE A 107 -21.75 -1.53 -5.60
CA ILE A 107 -22.66 -2.11 -4.59
C ILE A 107 -21.87 -3.00 -3.61
N GLY A 108 -20.88 -3.75 -4.09
CA GLY A 108 -20.02 -4.59 -3.26
C GLY A 108 -19.13 -3.79 -2.30
N GLY A 109 -18.64 -2.61 -2.71
CA GLY A 109 -17.85 -1.73 -1.86
C GLY A 109 -18.62 -1.15 -0.67
N GLY A 110 -19.91 -0.87 -0.83
CA GLY A 110 -20.78 -0.33 0.21
C GLY A 110 -21.44 -1.36 1.13
N LYS A 111 -21.21 -2.66 0.92
CA LYS A 111 -21.78 -3.71 1.78
C LYS A 111 -20.90 -3.98 3.01
N ASP A 112 -21.57 -4.34 4.10
CA ASP A 112 -20.96 -4.64 5.37
C ASP A 112 -20.02 -5.87 5.30
N ARG A 113 -18.99 -5.91 6.15
CA ARG A 113 -17.79 -6.79 6.12
C ARG A 113 -18.06 -8.32 6.18
N SER A 114 -19.32 -8.72 6.11
CA SER A 114 -19.82 -10.07 6.38
C SER A 114 -19.35 -11.16 5.41
N LYS A 115 -19.01 -10.83 4.15
CA LYS A 115 -18.55 -11.84 3.18
C LYS A 115 -17.02 -11.81 3.03
N VAL A 116 -16.35 -12.47 3.97
CA VAL A 116 -14.90 -12.63 3.98
C VAL A 116 -14.47 -13.52 2.82
N VAL A 117 -13.60 -13.00 1.94
CA VAL A 117 -12.98 -13.80 0.86
C VAL A 117 -12.21 -14.96 1.49
N ARG A 118 -12.40 -16.18 0.97
CA ARG A 118 -11.69 -17.36 1.46
C ARG A 118 -10.20 -17.28 1.09
N LEU A 119 -9.38 -16.83 2.04
CA LEU A 119 -7.93 -16.75 1.89
C LEU A 119 -7.26 -18.00 2.48
N GLY A 120 -7.47 -19.15 1.83
CA GLY A 120 -6.73 -20.37 2.15
C GLY A 120 -5.45 -20.44 1.33
N THR A 121 -4.29 -20.26 1.95
CA THR A 121 -3.00 -20.60 1.31
C THR A 121 -2.52 -21.94 1.84
N GLN A 122 -2.54 -22.97 0.99
CA GLN A 122 -1.84 -24.22 1.28
C GLN A 122 -0.34 -24.02 1.04
N ILE A 123 0.46 -24.36 2.05
CA ILE A 123 1.93 -24.18 2.04
C ILE A 123 2.57 -24.92 0.85
N VAL A 124 2.01 -26.06 0.45
CA VAL A 124 2.52 -26.92 -0.64
C VAL A 124 2.63 -26.17 -1.97
N PHE A 125 1.70 -25.25 -2.25
CA PHE A 125 1.65 -24.51 -3.52
C PHE A 125 2.31 -23.13 -3.44
N CYS A 126 2.84 -22.75 -2.27
CA CYS A 126 3.47 -21.46 -2.02
C CYS A 126 4.80 -21.70 -1.29
N PRO A 127 5.90 -21.98 -2.03
CA PRO A 127 7.20 -22.19 -1.41
C PRO A 127 7.52 -21.02 -0.48
N GLN A 128 7.78 -21.34 0.79
CA GLN A 128 8.07 -20.33 1.80
C GLN A 128 9.51 -19.86 1.65
N GLY A 129 9.69 -18.54 1.81
CA GLY A 129 10.99 -17.92 1.71
C GLY A 129 11.37 -17.52 0.29
N ALA A 130 12.60 -17.04 0.16
CA ALA A 130 13.15 -16.50 -1.06
C ALA A 130 14.49 -17.17 -1.31
N LYS A 131 14.73 -17.60 -2.55
CA LYS A 131 15.99 -18.25 -2.93
C LYS A 131 17.13 -17.28 -2.69
N ILE A 132 18.13 -17.68 -1.91
CA ILE A 132 19.27 -16.83 -1.54
C ILE A 132 19.98 -16.31 -2.80
N GLN A 133 20.18 -17.18 -3.79
CA GLN A 133 20.78 -16.84 -5.09
C GLN A 133 20.00 -15.77 -5.88
N ALA A 134 18.68 -15.65 -5.63
CA ALA A 134 17.84 -14.67 -6.31
C ALA A 134 17.77 -13.32 -5.56
N LYS A 135 18.41 -13.21 -4.38
CA LYS A 135 18.44 -11.99 -3.60
C LYS A 135 19.69 -11.17 -3.92
N THR A 136 19.47 -9.93 -4.34
CA THR A 136 20.48 -8.88 -4.18
C THR A 136 20.45 -8.39 -2.74
N GLN A 137 21.58 -7.92 -2.19
CA GLN A 137 21.70 -7.40 -0.82
C GLN A 137 20.63 -6.34 -0.46
N VAL A 138 20.13 -5.63 -1.47
CA VAL A 138 19.06 -4.63 -1.37
C VAL A 138 17.73 -5.22 -0.87
N LEU A 139 17.38 -6.46 -1.26
CA LEU A 139 16.09 -7.06 -0.91
C LEU A 139 15.97 -7.43 0.58
N PRO A 140 16.93 -8.16 1.19
CA PRO A 140 16.97 -8.36 2.65
C PRO A 140 16.87 -7.04 3.42
N TYR A 141 17.61 -6.03 2.99
CA TYR A 141 17.62 -4.72 3.66
C TYR A 141 16.23 -4.07 3.62
N LYS A 142 15.57 -4.03 2.46
CA LYS A 142 14.19 -3.53 2.34
C LYS A 142 13.20 -4.32 3.20
N THR A 143 13.34 -5.64 3.31
CA THR A 143 12.47 -6.43 4.18
C THR A 143 12.68 -6.15 5.66
N LEU A 144 13.93 -5.96 6.08
CA LEU A 144 14.26 -5.58 7.45
C LEU A 144 13.67 -4.21 7.77
N LEU A 145 13.90 -3.22 6.90
CA LEU A 145 13.31 -1.88 7.05
C LEU A 145 11.78 -1.91 7.12
N ALA A 146 11.11 -2.73 6.30
CA ALA A 146 9.65 -2.84 6.32
C ALA A 146 9.10 -3.53 7.58
N LYS A 147 9.89 -4.40 8.22
CA LYS A 147 9.53 -5.07 9.48
C LYS A 147 9.88 -4.26 10.71
N MET A 148 10.89 -3.41 10.61
CA MET A 148 11.27 -2.49 11.68
C MET A 148 10.19 -1.42 11.80
N SER A 149 9.42 -1.45 12.89
CA SER A 149 8.66 -0.28 13.30
C SER A 149 9.67 0.83 13.57
N VAL A 150 9.50 1.97 12.91
CA VAL A 150 10.29 3.17 13.21
C VAL A 150 9.96 3.54 14.65
N GLN A 151 10.85 3.20 15.58
CA GLN A 151 10.73 3.68 16.95
C GLN A 151 11.05 5.17 16.93
N GLU A 152 10.07 5.99 17.28
CA GLU A 152 10.32 7.40 17.51
C GLU A 152 11.34 7.53 18.63
N ARG A 153 12.47 8.16 18.32
CA ARG A 153 13.45 8.52 19.35
C ARG A 153 12.82 9.64 20.16
N GLN A 154 12.70 9.44 21.48
CA GLN A 154 12.11 10.43 22.39
C GLN A 154 12.71 11.83 22.20
N ASN A 155 14.04 11.91 22.07
CA ASN A 155 14.73 13.18 21.81
C ASN A 155 14.31 13.86 20.51
N THR A 156 13.98 13.10 19.46
CA THR A 156 13.50 13.67 18.20
C THR A 156 12.09 14.26 18.37
N SER A 157 11.19 13.59 19.10
CA SER A 157 9.87 14.15 19.42
C SER A 157 10.00 15.43 20.25
N ILE A 158 10.83 15.40 21.30
CA ILE A 158 11.08 16.55 22.18
C ILE A 158 11.62 17.74 21.36
N ASN A 159 12.59 17.52 20.48
CA ASN A 159 13.16 18.59 19.67
C ASN A 159 12.15 19.15 18.65
N LEU A 160 11.30 18.29 18.08
CA LEU A 160 10.22 18.74 17.18
C LEU A 160 9.19 19.59 17.94
N ASP A 161 8.85 19.22 19.17
CA ASP A 161 7.93 19.98 20.01
C ASP A 161 8.52 21.32 20.46
N ILE A 162 9.80 21.35 20.85
CA ILE A 162 10.55 22.60 21.10
C ILE A 162 10.51 23.49 19.85
N THR A 163 10.76 22.93 18.66
CA THR A 163 10.78 23.70 17.41
C THR A 163 9.39 24.26 17.08
N ARG A 164 8.32 23.45 17.24
CA ARG A 164 6.93 23.89 17.07
C ARG A 164 6.57 25.01 18.05
N TYR A 165 6.96 24.86 19.31
CA TYR A 165 6.74 25.88 20.35
C TYR A 165 7.48 27.19 20.00
N CYS A 166 8.75 27.11 19.61
CA CYS A 166 9.53 28.28 19.22
C CYS A 166 8.94 28.95 17.97
N GLN A 167 8.47 28.21 16.98
CA GLN A 167 7.82 28.78 15.79
C GLN A 167 6.50 29.48 16.13
N GLY A 168 5.65 28.88 16.96
CA GLY A 168 4.41 29.51 17.44
C GLY A 168 4.68 30.76 18.27
N SER A 169 5.68 30.70 19.15
CA SER A 169 6.14 31.85 19.95
C SER A 169 6.67 32.99 19.07
N THR A 170 7.40 32.65 18.00
CA THR A 170 7.92 33.65 17.04
C THR A 170 6.80 34.29 16.23
N GLN A 171 5.74 33.56 15.90
CA GLN A 171 4.55 34.09 15.24
C GLN A 171 3.75 35.03 16.15
N LEU A 172 3.60 34.70 17.43
CA LEU A 172 2.98 35.56 18.44
C LEU A 172 3.78 36.85 18.66
N VAL A 173 5.10 36.75 18.78
CA VAL A 173 5.97 37.94 18.88
C VAL A 173 5.86 38.79 17.62
N ARG A 174 5.85 38.21 16.42
CA ARG A 174 5.73 38.96 15.15
C ARG A 174 4.38 39.66 14.97
N LEU A 175 3.30 39.13 15.57
CA LEU A 175 1.99 39.80 15.61
C LEU A 175 1.95 40.92 16.66
N LEU A 176 2.66 40.76 17.78
CA LEU A 176 2.77 41.78 18.84
C LEU A 176 3.81 42.87 18.52
N THR A 177 4.77 42.61 17.62
CA THR A 177 5.82 43.55 17.23
C THR A 177 5.64 44.10 15.82
N ASN A 178 4.47 43.98 15.20
CA ASN A 178 4.18 44.58 13.90
C ASN A 178 3.82 46.06 14.10
N PRO A 179 4.73 47.03 13.91
CA PRO A 179 4.45 48.44 14.09
C PRO A 179 4.04 48.98 12.73
N ALA A 180 2.81 48.68 12.31
CA ALA A 180 2.13 49.42 11.26
C ALA A 180 1.40 50.66 11.82
N VAL A 181 1.64 51.01 13.08
CA VAL A 181 1.18 52.26 13.69
C VAL A 181 2.33 52.85 14.52
N SER A 182 2.47 54.17 14.40
CA SER A 182 3.44 55.09 15.03
C SER A 182 4.88 55.08 14.49
N ARG A 183 5.06 55.81 13.37
CA ARG A 183 6.25 56.62 13.16
C ARG A 183 6.30 57.72 14.24
N SER A 184 7.33 57.72 15.07
CA SER A 184 8.08 58.93 15.49
C SER A 184 9.20 58.56 16.48
N ASP A 185 10.38 59.08 16.17
CA ASP A 185 11.45 59.50 17.09
C ASP A 185 12.43 58.50 17.72
N ASN A 186 13.68 58.61 17.23
CA ASN A 186 14.97 58.67 17.94
C ASN A 186 15.01 58.25 19.43
N HIS A 187 15.75 57.18 19.76
CA HIS A 187 17.04 57.26 20.49
C HIS A 187 17.67 55.88 20.78
N ARG A 188 19.00 55.91 20.98
CA ARG A 188 19.91 54.85 21.44
C ARG A 188 19.35 53.95 22.56
N ALA A 189 19.63 52.65 22.49
CA ALA A 189 20.30 51.88 23.56
C ALA A 189 20.60 50.45 23.06
N GLY A 190 21.83 49.98 23.33
CA GLY A 190 22.30 48.67 22.91
C GLY A 190 21.74 47.51 23.74
N CYS A 191 21.76 46.32 23.15
CA CYS A 191 21.69 45.06 23.89
C CYS A 191 22.72 44.08 23.33
N LYS A 192 23.61 43.65 24.23
CA LYS A 192 24.72 42.72 24.01
C LYS A 192 24.20 41.31 23.79
N SER A 193 24.77 40.60 22.82
CA SER A 193 24.59 39.16 22.59
C SER A 193 25.27 38.34 23.71
N PRO A 194 24.67 37.26 24.23
CA PRO A 194 25.41 36.30 25.03
C PRO A 194 26.08 35.25 24.13
N ILE A 195 27.41 35.30 24.09
CA ILE A 195 28.28 34.23 23.55
C ILE A 195 28.35 33.13 24.62
N LEU A 196 27.70 31.99 24.41
CA LEU A 196 27.96 30.78 25.19
C LEU A 196 29.15 30.04 24.58
N ARG A 197 30.33 30.19 25.21
CA ARG A 197 31.53 29.39 24.94
C ARG A 197 31.32 27.96 25.43
N ARG A 198 31.58 26.97 24.56
CA ARG A 198 31.75 25.56 24.94
C ARG A 198 33.08 25.41 25.70
N GLY A 199 33.01 24.87 26.91
CA GLY A 199 34.17 24.34 27.63
C GLY A 199 34.45 22.90 27.18
N SER A 200 35.71 22.63 26.86
CA SER A 200 36.29 21.29 26.71
C SER A 200 36.92 20.94 28.06
N VAL A 201 36.63 19.75 28.58
CA VAL A 201 37.34 19.14 29.71
C VAL A 201 38.04 17.91 29.18
N TYR A 202 39.31 17.76 29.57
CA TYR A 202 40.20 16.64 29.25
C TYR A 202 39.64 15.29 29.70
#